data_AF-A0A9J6EQE1-F1
#
_entry.id   AF-A0A9J6EQE1-F1
#
_cell.length_a   1.000
_cell.length_b   1.000
_cell.length_c   1.000
_cell.angle_alpha   90.00
_cell.angle_beta   90.00
_cell.angle_gamma   90.00
#
_symmetry.space_group_name_H-M   'P 1'
#
loop_
_entity.id
_entity.type
_entity.pdbx_description
1 polymer ?
#
loop_
_entity_poly.entity_id
_entity_poly.type
_entity_poly.pdbx_seq_one_letter_code
_entity_poly.pdbx_strand_id
1 'polypeptide(L)'
;MPKLGQKHLVLKIEEKWDIIRAIKSGAKKSALAREKDLPLTTVCGIWNSREKLLGSAAATVKRGRLLGSAFSDVEEALVKWPKAARSKNLPISGPLLMEEALVFASQLNHDNFVCSNG
;
A
#
# COMPACT_ATOMS: atom_id res chain seq x y z
N MET A 1 16.93 6.58 26.82
CA MET A 1 15.55 6.03 26.93
C MET A 1 15.26 5.22 25.67
N PRO A 2 15.16 3.89 25.73
CA PRO A 2 14.80 3.10 24.56
C PRO A 2 13.31 3.32 24.26
N LYS A 3 12.97 3.61 22.99
CA LYS A 3 11.58 3.69 22.55
C LYS A 3 11.02 2.26 22.54
N LEU A 4 10.11 1.96 23.47
CA LEU A 4 9.31 0.73 23.47
C LEU A 4 8.79 0.50 22.04
N GLY A 5 9.07 -0.68 21.48
CA GLY A 5 8.75 -1.03 20.10
C GLY A 5 7.28 -0.73 19.80
N GLN A 6 7.03 0.34 19.04
CA GLN A 6 5.69 0.72 18.66
C GLN A 6 5.16 -0.32 17.68
N LYS A 7 4.21 -1.15 18.14
CA LYS A 7 3.45 -2.03 17.26
C LYS A 7 2.70 -1.15 16.26
N HIS A 8 3.01 -1.28 14.97
CA HIS A 8 2.32 -0.54 13.93
C HIS A 8 0.87 -1.03 13.82
N LEU A 9 -0.08 -0.19 14.23
CA LEU A 9 -1.50 -0.42 13.98
C LEU A 9 -1.78 -0.24 12.49
N VAL A 10 -2.25 -1.29 11.84
CA VAL A 10 -2.65 -1.27 10.42
C VAL A 10 -4.14 -0.93 10.36
N LEU A 11 -4.43 0.36 10.14
CA LEU A 11 -5.80 0.83 9.93
C LEU A 11 -6.23 0.64 8.48
N LYS A 12 -7.49 0.25 8.27
CA LYS A 12 -8.10 0.15 6.94
C LYS A 12 -8.23 1.55 6.32
N ILE A 13 -8.31 1.60 5.00
CA ILE A 13 -8.48 2.88 4.28
C ILE A 13 -9.80 3.55 4.63
N GLU A 14 -10.87 2.77 4.79
CA GLU A 14 -12.20 3.25 5.20
C GLU A 14 -12.14 3.97 6.55
N GLU A 15 -11.50 3.36 7.55
CA GLU A 15 -11.34 3.97 8.89
C GLU A 15 -10.56 5.29 8.84
N LYS A 16 -9.53 5.36 7.98
CA LYS A 16 -8.77 6.61 7.76
C LYS A 16 -9.63 7.68 7.11
N TRP A 17 -10.51 7.33 6.18
CA TRP A 17 -11.45 8.27 5.56
C TRP A 17 -12.48 8.79 6.54
N ASP A 18 -13.02 7.92 7.40
CA ASP A 18 -13.96 8.34 8.44
C ASP A 18 -13.31 9.32 9.41
N ILE A 19 -12.04 9.08 9.77
CA ILE A 19 -11.25 10.03 10.57
C ILE A 19 -11.10 11.37 9.86
N ILE A 20 -10.78 11.38 8.56
CA ILE A 20 -10.65 12.61 7.78
C ILE A 20 -11.99 13.34 7.66
N ARG A 21 -13.10 12.62 7.44
CA ARG A 21 -14.46 13.18 7.36
C ARG A 21 -14.87 13.81 8.69
N ALA A 22 -14.64 13.12 9.81
CA ALA A 22 -14.95 13.64 11.14
C ALA A 22 -14.16 14.92 11.47
N ILE A 23 -12.87 14.98 11.11
CA ILE A 23 -12.09 16.20 11.31
C ILE A 23 -12.59 17.33 10.39
N LYS A 24 -12.96 17.04 9.14
CA LYS A 24 -13.56 18.03 8.21
C LYS A 24 -14.91 18.55 8.69
N SER A 25 -15.73 17.72 9.36
CA SER A 25 -17.00 18.14 9.94
C SER A 25 -16.85 18.94 11.24
N GLY A 26 -15.61 19.23 11.68
CA GLY A 26 -15.32 20.06 12.84
C GLY A 26 -15.00 19.31 14.13
N ALA A 27 -14.86 17.97 14.10
CA ALA A 27 -14.48 17.21 15.28
C ALA A 27 -13.04 17.53 15.72
N LYS A 28 -12.83 17.66 17.04
CA LYS A 28 -11.49 17.84 17.61
C LYS A 28 -10.70 16.54 17.50
N LYS A 29 -9.46 16.62 17.03
CA LYS A 29 -8.54 15.47 16.89
C LYS A 29 -8.36 14.67 18.18
N SER A 30 -8.34 15.35 19.33
CA SER A 30 -8.21 14.73 20.65
C SER A 30 -9.45 13.95 21.10
N ALA A 31 -10.65 14.44 20.77
CA ALA A 31 -11.89 13.72 21.06
C ALA A 31 -12.00 12.46 20.19
N LEU A 32 -11.69 12.60 18.89
CA LEU A 32 -11.71 11.50 17.94
C LEU A 32 -10.70 10.40 18.26
N ALA A 33 -9.51 10.78 18.74
CA ALA A 33 -8.49 9.85 19.21
C ALA A 33 -9.00 8.99 20.38
N ARG A 34 -9.72 9.59 21.34
CA ARG A 34 -10.31 8.87 22.48
C ARG A 34 -11.46 7.97 22.05
N GLU A 35 -12.33 8.44 21.16
CA GLU A 35 -13.48 7.68 20.67
C GLU A 35 -13.07 6.43 19.88
N LYS A 36 -12.00 6.54 19.09
CA LYS A 36 -11.48 5.45 18.25
C LYS A 36 -10.40 4.59 18.93
N ASP A 37 -10.07 4.88 20.19
CA ASP A 37 -8.95 4.28 20.93
C ASP A 37 -7.62 4.32 20.14
N LEU A 38 -7.34 5.47 19.53
CA LEU A 38 -6.14 5.70 18.72
C LEU A 38 -5.19 6.69 19.41
N PRO A 39 -3.87 6.48 19.29
CA PRO A 39 -2.91 7.51 19.66
C PRO A 39 -3.18 8.81 18.89
N LEU A 40 -3.08 9.95 19.57
CA LEU A 40 -3.25 11.27 18.94
C LEU A 40 -2.28 11.48 17.76
N THR A 41 -1.07 10.93 17.87
CA THR A 41 -0.06 10.94 16.81
C THR A 41 -0.55 10.25 15.54
N THR A 42 -1.30 9.15 15.67
CA THR A 42 -1.90 8.42 14.55
C THR A 42 -2.95 9.28 13.85
N VAL A 43 -3.86 9.91 14.61
CA VAL A 43 -4.91 10.79 14.06
C VAL A 43 -4.30 12.00 13.33
N CYS A 44 -3.27 12.62 13.92
CA CYS A 44 -2.53 13.70 13.29
C CYS A 44 -1.80 13.25 12.02
N GLY A 45 -1.17 12.07 12.04
CA GLY A 45 -0.51 11.49 10.87
C GLY A 45 -1.49 11.25 9.72
N ILE A 46 -2.65 10.65 10.01
CA ILE A 46 -3.72 10.44 9.03
C ILE A 46 -4.16 11.78 8.42
N TRP A 47 -4.41 12.79 9.25
CA TRP A 47 -4.79 14.13 8.78
C TRP A 47 -3.75 14.78 7.88
N ASN A 48 -2.46 14.63 8.19
CA ASN A 48 -1.36 15.18 7.40
C ASN A 48 -1.21 14.45 6.06
N SER A 49 -1.50 13.15 6.02
CA SER A 49 -1.47 12.33 4.80
C SER A 49 -2.78 12.32 4.00
N ARG A 50 -3.76 13.16 4.37
CA ARG A 50 -5.12 13.15 3.80
C ARG A 50 -5.16 13.29 2.27
N GLU A 51 -4.33 14.14 1.68
CA GLU A 51 -4.34 14.39 0.23
C GLU A 51 -3.95 13.14 -0.56
N LYS A 52 -2.95 12.40 -0.07
CA LYS A 52 -2.55 11.10 -0.64
C LYS A 52 -3.67 10.06 -0.50
N LEU A 53 -4.38 10.07 0.64
CA LEU A 53 -5.51 9.17 0.90
C LEU A 53 -6.76 9.48 0.07
N LEU A 54 -6.97 10.75 -0.31
CA LEU A 54 -8.07 11.15 -1.20
C LEU A 54 -7.73 10.86 -2.67
N GLY A 55 -6.49 11.11 -3.12
CA GLY A 55 -6.07 10.87 -4.50
C GLY A 55 -6.04 9.38 -4.90
N SER A 56 -5.83 8.46 -3.95
CA SER A 56 -5.75 7.02 -4.21
C SER A 56 -7.08 6.27 -4.15
N ALA A 57 -8.20 6.98 -4.00
CA ALA A 57 -9.51 6.40 -3.67
C ALA A 57 -10.08 5.45 -4.73
N ALA A 58 -9.63 5.55 -5.98
CA ALA A 58 -10.13 4.70 -7.07
C ALA A 58 -9.53 3.27 -7.09
N ALA A 59 -8.33 3.04 -6.53
CA ALA A 59 -7.57 1.81 -6.79
C ALA A 59 -7.39 0.86 -5.60
N THR A 60 -7.74 1.26 -4.36
CA THR A 60 -7.07 0.68 -3.18
C THR A 60 -7.99 0.23 -2.03
N VAL A 61 -9.32 0.22 -2.18
CA VAL A 61 -10.29 0.06 -1.08
C VAL A 61 -10.00 -1.12 -0.12
N LYS A 62 -9.37 -2.22 -0.58
CA LYS A 62 -9.05 -3.39 0.25
C LYS A 62 -7.66 -3.41 0.92
N ARG A 63 -6.70 -2.54 0.55
CA ARG A 63 -5.34 -2.60 1.14
C ARG A 63 -5.22 -1.68 2.35
N GLY A 64 -4.71 -2.16 3.48
CA GLY A 64 -4.46 -1.32 4.67
C GLY A 64 -3.32 -0.28 4.51
N ARG A 65 -2.46 -0.47 3.50
CA ARG A 65 -1.31 0.40 3.20
C ARG A 65 -1.39 0.89 1.76
N LEU A 66 -1.26 2.20 1.57
CA LEU A 66 -0.97 2.80 0.27
C LEU A 66 0.51 2.57 -0.02
N LEU A 67 0.82 1.52 -0.78
CA LEU A 67 2.13 1.39 -1.39
C LEU A 67 1.99 1.83 -2.84
N GLY A 68 2.60 2.96 -3.19
CA GLY A 68 2.89 3.27 -4.58
C GLY A 68 4.15 2.50 -4.96
N SER A 69 4.06 1.63 -5.97
CA SER A 69 5.26 1.02 -6.52
C SER A 69 5.94 2.01 -7.45
N ALA A 70 7.27 2.07 -7.40
CA ALA A 70 8.06 2.81 -8.38
C ALA A 70 7.93 2.20 -9.80
N PHE A 71 7.53 0.93 -9.88
CA PHE A 71 7.44 0.14 -11.11
C PHE A 71 6.04 -0.49 -11.22
N SER A 72 4.99 0.33 -11.09
CA SER A 72 3.60 -0.14 -11.03
C SER A 72 3.17 -0.88 -12.30
N ASP A 73 3.73 -0.53 -13.45
CA ASP A 73 3.52 -1.17 -14.75
C ASP A 73 4.15 -2.57 -14.81
N VAL A 74 5.37 -2.73 -14.27
CA VAL A 74 6.03 -4.04 -14.12
C VAL A 74 5.23 -4.93 -13.18
N GLU A 75 4.80 -4.40 -12.03
CA GLU A 75 3.95 -5.14 -11.08
C GLU A 75 2.61 -5.55 -11.70
N GLU A 76 1.97 -4.67 -12.47
CA GLU A 76 0.70 -4.97 -13.12
C GLU A 76 0.84 -6.08 -14.16
N ALA A 77 1.89 -6.06 -14.98
CA ALA A 77 2.21 -7.12 -15.93
C ALA A 77 2.46 -8.45 -15.20
N LEU A 78 3.24 -8.40 -14.11
CA LEU A 78 3.57 -9.57 -13.29
C LEU A 78 2.36 -10.16 -12.56
N VAL A 79 1.34 -9.36 -12.20
CA VAL A 79 0.09 -9.87 -11.62
C VAL A 79 -0.75 -10.64 -12.67
N LYS A 80 -0.69 -10.24 -13.93
CA LYS A 80 -1.45 -10.86 -15.04
C LYS A 80 -0.78 -12.13 -15.55
N TRP A 81 0.55 -12.16 -15.60
CA TRP A 81 1.34 -13.24 -16.17
C TRP A 81 1.07 -14.64 -15.57
N PRO A 82 0.94 -14.85 -14.25
CA PRO A 82 0.65 -16.15 -13.65
C PRO A 82 -0.59 -16.84 -14.22
N LYS A 83 -1.60 -16.07 -14.63
CA LYS A 83 -2.80 -16.63 -15.26
C LYS A 83 -2.49 -17.25 -16.62
N ALA A 84 -1.65 -16.58 -17.42
CA ALA A 84 -1.17 -17.05 -18.71
C ALA A 84 -0.14 -18.19 -18.58
N ALA A 85 0.68 -18.18 -17.52
CA ALA A 85 1.62 -19.26 -17.24
C ALA A 85 0.87 -20.56 -16.86
N ARG A 86 -0.18 -20.45 -16.04
CA ARG A 86 -1.04 -21.59 -15.66
C ARG A 86 -1.78 -22.20 -16.84
N SER A 87 -2.28 -21.39 -17.79
CA SER A 87 -2.92 -21.94 -18.99
C SER A 87 -1.96 -22.72 -19.89
N LYS A 88 -0.66 -22.47 -19.77
CA LYS A 88 0.42 -23.21 -20.43
C LYS A 88 0.96 -24.38 -19.57
N ASN A 89 0.32 -24.69 -18.44
CA ASN A 89 0.77 -25.69 -17.46
C ASN A 89 2.20 -25.44 -16.93
N LEU A 90 2.65 -24.18 -16.87
CA LEU A 90 3.95 -23.85 -16.32
C LEU A 90 3.89 -23.81 -14.80
N PRO A 91 4.80 -24.51 -14.09
CA PRO A 91 4.91 -24.39 -12.64
C PRO A 91 5.46 -23.00 -12.28
N ILE A 92 4.70 -22.24 -11.50
CA ILE A 92 5.12 -20.91 -11.05
C ILE A 92 5.95 -21.07 -9.78
N SER A 93 7.26 -20.91 -9.92
CA SER A 93 8.21 -20.85 -8.81
C SER A 93 8.60 -19.39 -8.51
N GLY A 94 9.10 -19.13 -7.30
CA GLY A 94 9.61 -17.82 -6.92
C GLY A 94 10.72 -17.30 -7.86
N PRO A 95 11.76 -18.10 -8.18
CA PRO A 95 12.81 -17.70 -9.11
C PRO A 95 12.28 -17.38 -10.51
N LEU A 96 11.34 -18.18 -11.03
CA LEU A 96 10.73 -17.93 -12.33
C LEU A 96 9.95 -16.60 -12.35
N LEU A 97 9.28 -16.26 -11.25
CA LEU A 97 8.60 -14.97 -11.10
C LEU A 97 9.59 -13.79 -11.09
N MET A 98 10.77 -13.98 -10.50
CA MET A 98 11.84 -12.96 -10.50
C MET A 98 12.42 -12.75 -11.90
N GLU A 99 12.69 -13.83 -12.63
CA GLU A 99 13.15 -13.76 -14.03
C GLU A 99 12.15 -13.04 -14.92
N GLU A 100 10.86 -13.38 -14.80
CA GLU A 100 9.81 -12.72 -15.59
C GLU A 100 9.67 -11.23 -15.21
N ALA A 101 9.85 -10.88 -13.93
CA ALA A 101 9.82 -9.48 -13.50
C ALA A 101 10.95 -8.67 -14.14
N LEU A 102 12.16 -9.24 -14.27
CA LEU A 102 13.28 -8.61 -14.98
C LEU A 102 12.97 -8.44 -16.47
N VAL A 103 12.36 -9.45 -17.11
CA VAL A 103 11.94 -9.36 -18.51
C VAL A 103 10.93 -8.23 -18.72
N PHE A 104 9.90 -8.14 -17.86
CA PHE A 104 8.93 -7.05 -17.94
C PHE A 104 9.55 -5.69 -17.69
N ALA A 105 10.50 -5.59 -16.76
CA ALA A 105 11.23 -4.35 -16.53
C ALA A 105 12.01 -3.91 -17.77
N SER A 106 12.75 -4.81 -18.42
CA SER A 106 13.45 -4.49 -19.66
C SER A 106 12.49 -4.10 -20.78
N GLN A 107 11.34 -4.78 -20.92
CA GLN A 107 10.32 -4.46 -21.92
C GLN A 107 9.64 -3.09 -21.69
N LEU A 108 9.57 -2.65 -20.43
CA LEU A 108 8.96 -1.39 -20.01
C LEU A 108 10.00 -0.28 -19.79
N ASN A 109 11.25 -0.47 -20.24
CA ASN A 109 12.36 0.48 -20.12
C ASN A 109 12.73 0.85 -18.68
N HIS A 110 12.58 -0.09 -17.74
CA HIS A 110 13.02 0.02 -16.35
C HIS A 110 14.35 -0.69 -16.12
N ASP A 111 15.42 -0.18 -16.73
CA ASP A 111 16.77 -0.80 -16.66
C ASP A 111 17.37 -0.81 -15.23
N ASN A 112 16.86 0.05 -14.35
CA ASN A 112 17.26 0.12 -12.94
C ASN A 112 16.42 -0.78 -12.03
N PHE A 113 15.52 -1.58 -12.58
CA PHE A 113 14.69 -2.49 -11.80
C PHE A 113 15.54 -3.62 -11.23
N VAL A 114 15.52 -3.76 -9.91
CA VAL A 114 16.17 -4.87 -9.21
C VAL A 114 15.11 -5.59 -8.38
N CYS A 115 14.94 -6.88 -8.65
CA CYS A 115 14.08 -7.72 -7.84
C CYS A 115 14.82 -8.05 -6.53
N SER A 116 14.43 -7.44 -5.42
CA SER A 116 15.01 -7.76 -4.11
C SER A 116 14.49 -9.10 -3.61
N ASN A 117 15.35 -9.92 -3.00
CA ASN A 117 14.89 -11.02 -2.15
C ASN A 117 14.18 -10.41 -0.94
N GLY A 118 12.86 -10.56 -0.88
CA GLY A 118 12.01 -10.01 0.18
C GLY A 118 12.39 -10.47 1.58
#